data_AF-K2BD05-F1
#
_entry.id   AF-K2BD05-F1
#
_cell.length_a   1.000
_cell.length_b   1.000
_cell.length_c   1.000
_cell.angle_alpha   90.00
_cell.angle_beta   90.00
_cell.angle_gamma   90.00
#
_symmetry.space_group_name_H-M   'P 1'
#
loop_
_entity.id
_entity.type
_entity.pdbx_description
1 polymer ?
#
loop_
_entity_poly.entity_id
_entity_poly.type
_entity_poly.pdbx_seq_one_letter_code
_entity_poly.pdbx_strand_id
1 'polypeptide(L)'
;PEIGAVMVRGRIGGSGQPFNLGEMTVTRCALRLASGAVGHGHVQGRDKDHARRAAVLDALMQGDQADALRAAVLEVLQAEETARRATRAAKAAATRVEFFTMVRGEDQ
;
A
#
# COMPACT_ATOMS: atom_id res chain seq x y z
N PRO A 1 5.48 11.01 16.64
CA PRO A 1 5.15 9.63 16.16
C PRO A 1 4.89 8.69 17.33
N GLU A 2 3.81 7.94 17.26
CA GLU A 2 3.33 7.02 18.30
C GLU A 2 3.05 5.65 17.70
N ILE A 3 3.50 4.60 18.36
CA ILE A 3 3.26 3.21 17.96
C ILE A 3 2.02 2.73 18.70
N GLY A 4 1.07 2.16 17.96
CA GLY A 4 -0.12 1.53 18.51
C GLY A 4 -0.52 0.31 17.68
N ALA A 5 -1.78 -0.09 17.80
CA ALA A 5 -2.35 -1.18 17.02
C ALA A 5 -3.64 -0.73 16.33
N VAL A 6 -3.95 -1.37 15.21
CA VAL A 6 -5.25 -1.27 14.53
C VAL A 6 -5.89 -2.65 14.44
N MET A 7 -7.21 -2.69 14.59
CA MET A 7 -7.99 -3.92 14.41
C MET A 7 -8.09 -4.26 12.93
N VAL A 8 -7.51 -5.37 12.52
CA VAL A 8 -7.68 -5.96 11.20
C VAL A 8 -9.01 -6.70 11.17
N ARG A 9 -9.84 -6.42 10.16
CA ARG A 9 -11.13 -7.09 9.97
C ARG A 9 -11.12 -7.97 8.74
N GLY A 10 -11.49 -9.23 8.91
CA GLY A 10 -11.77 -10.17 7.83
C GLY A 10 -13.24 -10.16 7.45
N ARG A 11 -13.62 -10.90 6.41
CA ARG A 11 -15.02 -11.16 6.03
C ARG A 11 -15.24 -12.66 5.87
N ILE A 12 -16.35 -13.18 6.43
CA ILE A 12 -16.70 -14.61 6.34
C ILE A 12 -16.78 -15.01 4.86
N GLY A 13 -16.07 -16.06 4.45
CA GLY A 13 -16.07 -16.53 3.06
C GLY A 13 -15.55 -15.51 2.03
N GLY A 14 -14.82 -14.47 2.46
CA GLY A 14 -14.24 -13.42 1.60
C GLY A 14 -15.16 -12.22 1.33
N SER A 15 -16.48 -12.39 1.34
CA SER A 15 -17.45 -11.32 1.02
C SER A 15 -18.58 -11.15 2.05
N GLY A 16 -18.71 -12.06 3.01
CA GLY A 16 -19.78 -12.06 4.02
C GLY A 16 -19.64 -10.98 5.10
N GLN A 17 -20.18 -11.27 6.29
CA GLN A 17 -20.15 -10.33 7.40
C GLN A 17 -18.72 -10.09 7.92
N PRO A 18 -18.40 -8.86 8.36
CA PRO A 18 -17.09 -8.55 8.91
C PRO A 18 -16.90 -9.18 10.30
N PHE A 19 -15.66 -9.56 10.61
CA PHE A 19 -15.27 -10.02 11.94
C PHE A 19 -13.86 -9.53 12.29
N ASN A 20 -13.52 -9.48 13.57
CA ASN A 20 -12.18 -9.10 14.02
C ASN A 20 -11.20 -10.26 13.76
N LEU A 21 -10.23 -10.05 12.87
CA LEU A 21 -9.23 -11.04 12.47
C LEU A 21 -8.01 -11.01 13.39
N GLY A 22 -7.72 -9.85 13.99
CA GLY A 22 -6.59 -9.66 14.89
C GLY A 22 -6.08 -8.23 14.86
N GLU A 23 -4.94 -7.98 15.48
CA GLU A 23 -4.33 -6.66 15.53
C GLU A 23 -3.08 -6.57 14.65
N MET A 24 -2.86 -5.39 14.07
CA MET A 24 -1.64 -5.05 13.36
C MET A 24 -1.03 -3.80 13.96
N THR A 25 0.28 -3.84 14.20
CA THR A 25 1.00 -2.65 14.67
C THR A 25 0.97 -1.55 13.62
N VAL A 26 0.72 -0.32 14.06
CA VAL A 26 0.76 0.90 13.25
C VAL A 26 1.59 1.94 13.96
N THR A 27 2.29 2.79 13.21
CA THR A 27 2.88 4.01 13.73
C THR A 27 2.18 5.21 13.13
N ARG A 28 1.60 6.07 13.99
CA ARG A 28 0.92 7.30 13.59
C ARG A 28 1.78 8.52 13.85
N CYS A 29 1.71 9.51 12.98
CA CYS A 29 2.34 10.81 13.16
C CYS A 29 1.42 11.90 12.62
N ALA A 30 1.16 12.94 13.41
CA ALA A 30 0.59 14.19 12.96
C ALA A 30 1.59 15.30 13.28
N LEU A 31 1.74 16.26 12.37
CA LEU A 31 2.64 17.39 12.54
C LEU A 31 2.11 18.62 11.81
N ARG A 32 2.62 19.79 12.18
CA ARG A 32 2.33 21.06 11.53
C ARG A 32 3.64 21.68 11.05
N LEU A 33 3.70 22.06 9.77
CA LEU A 33 4.83 22.79 9.22
C LEU A 33 4.77 24.27 9.60
N ALA A 34 5.89 24.98 9.45
CA ALA A 34 5.95 26.42 9.70
C ALA A 34 4.99 27.21 8.79
N SER A 35 4.68 26.70 7.59
CA SER A 35 3.66 27.25 6.69
C SER A 35 2.23 27.13 7.23
N GLY A 36 2.02 26.40 8.33
CA GLY A 36 0.72 26.14 8.92
C GLY A 36 0.03 24.86 8.42
N ALA A 37 0.50 24.28 7.31
CA ALA A 37 0.00 23.01 6.77
C ALA A 37 0.15 21.87 7.78
N VAL A 38 -0.86 21.00 7.87
CA VAL A 38 -0.90 19.87 8.81
C VAL A 38 -0.87 18.58 8.02
N GLY A 39 0.09 17.73 8.35
CA GLY A 39 0.26 16.44 7.69
C GLY A 39 0.09 15.28 8.63
N HIS A 40 -0.40 14.17 8.08
CA HIS A 40 -0.71 12.95 8.79
C HIS A 40 -0.04 11.76 8.11
N GLY A 41 0.50 10.85 8.91
CA GLY A 41 1.13 9.62 8.45
C GLY A 41 0.69 8.44 9.31
N HIS A 42 0.18 7.40 8.67
CA HIS A 42 -0.10 6.09 9.30
C HIS A 42 0.65 5.02 8.51
N VAL A 43 1.61 4.39 9.15
CA VAL A 43 2.48 3.39 8.51
C VAL A 43 2.39 2.08 9.26
N GLN A 44 2.26 0.96 8.53
CA GLN A 44 2.29 -0.37 9.12
C GLN A 44 3.63 -0.62 9.82
N GLY A 45 3.58 -1.23 11.01
CA GLY A 45 4.77 -1.56 11.79
C GLY A 45 5.16 -0.44 12.76
N ARG A 46 6.44 -0.40 13.11
CA ARG A 46 6.97 0.35 14.26
C ARG A 46 7.95 1.47 13.89
N ASP A 47 8.12 1.74 12.60
CA ASP A 47 9.07 2.73 12.11
C ASP A 47 8.53 4.16 12.29
N LYS A 48 9.05 4.83 13.31
CA LYS A 48 8.70 6.23 13.66
C LYS A 48 9.21 7.23 12.63
N ASP A 49 10.34 6.97 12.00
CA ASP A 49 10.92 7.90 11.04
C ASP A 49 10.20 7.81 9.70
N HIS A 50 9.78 6.61 9.29
CA HIS A 50 8.88 6.45 8.14
C HIS A 50 7.56 7.18 8.39
N ALA A 51 6.89 6.95 9.52
CA ALA A 51 5.63 7.64 9.83
C ALA A 51 5.81 9.18 9.84
N ARG A 52 6.95 9.68 10.33
CA ARG A 52 7.29 11.10 10.26
C ARG A 52 7.48 11.59 8.83
N ARG A 53 8.29 10.90 8.01
CA ARG A 53 8.51 11.27 6.59
C ARG A 53 7.20 11.30 5.81
N ALA A 54 6.32 10.32 6.03
CA ALA A 54 4.99 10.28 5.43
C ALA A 54 4.15 11.50 5.82
N ALA A 55 4.11 11.85 7.11
CA ALA A 55 3.38 13.03 7.59
C ALA A 55 3.97 14.35 7.07
N VAL A 56 5.30 14.47 6.93
CA VAL A 56 5.93 15.65 6.32
C VAL A 56 5.54 15.76 4.85
N LEU A 57 5.63 14.65 4.10
CA LEU A 57 5.26 14.64 2.69
C LEU A 57 3.78 15.00 2.50
N ASP A 58 2.87 14.45 3.32
CA ASP A 58 1.45 14.79 3.31
C ASP A 58 1.21 16.30 3.53
N ALA A 59 1.93 16.93 4.47
CA ALA A 59 1.84 18.38 4.67
C ALA A 59 2.40 19.18 3.50
N LEU A 60 3.54 18.79 2.93
CA LEU A 60 4.17 19.49 1.80
C LEU A 60 3.34 19.40 0.51
N MET A 61 2.63 18.28 0.32
CA MET A 61 1.73 18.07 -0.81
C MET A 61 0.49 18.99 -0.82
N GLN A 62 0.27 19.77 0.24
CA GLN A 62 -0.83 20.74 0.34
C GLN A 62 -0.43 22.16 -0.09
N GLY A 63 0.84 22.40 -0.47
CA GLY A 63 1.34 23.71 -0.88
C GLY A 63 2.03 23.69 -2.23
N ASP A 64 2.79 24.75 -2.52
CA ASP A 64 3.34 25.03 -3.85
C ASP A 64 4.38 24.01 -4.36
N GLN A 65 4.92 23.18 -3.46
CA GLN A 65 5.90 22.14 -3.81
C GLN A 65 5.27 20.81 -4.24
N ALA A 66 3.93 20.71 -4.25
CA ALA A 66 3.22 19.46 -4.48
C ALA A 66 3.58 18.80 -5.82
N ASP A 67 3.61 19.57 -6.92
CA ASP A 67 3.89 19.01 -8.24
C ASP A 67 5.34 18.54 -8.39
N ALA A 68 6.29 19.31 -7.85
CA ALA A 68 7.70 18.93 -7.84
C ALA A 68 7.94 17.64 -7.02
N LEU A 69 7.32 17.54 -5.84
CA LEU A 69 7.41 16.36 -4.98
C LEU A 69 6.69 15.14 -5.57
N ARG A 70 5.58 15.35 -6.27
CA ARG A 70 4.87 14.29 -6.98
C ARG A 70 5.78 13.64 -8.02
N ALA A 71 6.38 14.45 -8.89
CA ALA A 71 7.27 13.97 -9.94
C ALA A 71 8.55 13.35 -9.38
N ALA A 72 9.20 14.01 -8.42
CA ALA A 72 10.50 13.57 -7.91
C ALA A 72 10.43 12.39 -6.93
N VAL A 73 9.30 12.18 -6.26
CA VAL A 73 9.18 11.18 -5.19
C VAL A 73 8.03 10.21 -5.43
N LEU A 74 6.79 10.70 -5.55
CA LEU A 74 5.62 9.83 -5.55
C LEU A 74 5.50 8.98 -6.81
N GLU A 75 5.73 9.58 -7.99
CA GLU A 75 5.66 8.87 -9.27
C GLU A 75 6.76 7.81 -9.39
N VAL A 76 7.97 8.12 -8.92
CA VAL A 76 9.10 7.17 -8.85
C VAL A 76 8.73 5.98 -7.97
N LEU A 77 8.29 6.23 -6.72
CA LEU A 77 7.90 5.17 -5.79
C LEU A 77 6.70 4.35 -6.31
N GLN A 78 5.77 4.98 -7.01
CA GLN A 78 4.62 4.30 -7.62
C GLN A 78 5.05 3.37 -8.76
N ALA A 79 5.98 3.80 -9.62
CA ALA A 79 6.54 2.99 -10.68
C ALA A 79 7.28 1.76 -10.12
N GLU A 80 8.13 1.96 -9.10
CA GLU A 80 8.84 0.87 -8.42
C GLU A 80 7.87 -0.13 -7.77
N GLU A 81 6.84 0.36 -7.08
CA GLU A 81 5.82 -0.49 -6.47
C GLU A 81 5.05 -1.31 -7.50
N THR A 82 4.71 -0.68 -8.62
CA THR A 82 3.99 -1.32 -9.73
C THR A 82 4.84 -2.44 -10.34
N ALA A 83 6.12 -2.17 -10.63
CA ALA A 83 7.05 -3.16 -11.14
C ALA A 83 7.26 -4.33 -10.17
N ARG A 84 7.37 -4.05 -8.86
CA ARG A 84 7.50 -5.06 -7.81
C ARG A 84 6.27 -5.96 -7.73
N ARG A 85 5.06 -5.37 -7.81
CA ARG A 85 3.79 -6.12 -7.83
C ARG A 85 3.68 -6.99 -9.08
N ALA A 86 3.99 -6.45 -10.26
CA ALA A 86 3.98 -7.18 -11.52
C ALA A 86 4.94 -8.38 -11.48
N THR A 87 6.15 -8.18 -10.99
CA THR A 87 7.15 -9.25 -10.82
C THR A 87 6.63 -10.36 -9.89
N ARG A 88 6.03 -9.99 -8.76
CA ARG A 88 5.46 -10.97 -7.81
C ARG A 88 4.30 -11.74 -8.44
N ALA A 89 3.42 -11.07 -9.18
CA ALA A 89 2.29 -11.69 -9.85
C ALA A 89 2.74 -12.66 -10.95
N ALA A 90 3.74 -12.29 -11.76
CA ALA A 90 4.31 -13.16 -12.79
C ALA A 90 4.91 -14.45 -12.19
N LYS A 91 5.66 -14.33 -11.08
CA LYS A 91 6.19 -15.49 -10.36
C LYS A 91 5.10 -16.44 -9.86
N ALA A 92 3.99 -15.90 -9.35
CA ALA A 92 2.85 -16.71 -8.90
C ALA A 92 2.08 -17.33 -10.08
N ALA A 93 1.98 -16.63 -11.21
CA ALA A 93 1.33 -17.16 -12.41
C ALA A 93 2.09 -18.37 -13.00
N ALA A 94 3.42 -18.41 -12.87
CA ALA A 94 4.23 -19.53 -13.30
C ALA A 94 3.94 -20.84 -12.54
N THR A 95 3.29 -20.77 -11.37
CA THR A 95 2.86 -21.95 -10.60
C THR A 95 1.38 -22.27 -10.78
N ARG A 96 0.71 -21.68 -11.77
CA ARG A 96 -0.70 -21.94 -12.05
C ARG A 96 -0.86 -23.32 -12.69
N VAL A 97 -1.78 -24.11 -12.15
CA VAL A 97 -2.20 -25.37 -12.76
C VAL A 97 -3.27 -25.08 -13.80
N GLU A 98 -2.97 -25.32 -15.07
CA GLU A 98 -3.94 -25.25 -16.17
C GLU A 98 -4.54 -26.64 -16.39
N PHE A 99 -5.85 -26.77 -16.19
CA PHE A 99 -6.57 -28.06 -16.28
C PHE A 99 -7.01 -28.42 -17.71
N PHE A 100 -6.87 -27.50 -18.67
CA PHE A 100 -7.23 -27.73 -20.07
C PHE A 100 -5.99 -27.78 -20.95
N THR A 101 -5.70 -28.95 -21.51
CA THR A 101 -4.87 -29.08 -22.72
C THR A 101 -5.79 -29.04 -23.93
N MET A 102 -5.53 -28.11 -24.86
CA MET A 102 -6.25 -27.96 -26.12
C MET A 102 -6.18 -29.28 -26.92
N VAL A 103 -7.25 -30.06 -26.92
CA VAL A 103 -7.39 -31.20 -27.83
C VAL A 103 -7.86 -30.64 -29.17
N ARG A 104 -6.98 -30.61 -30.16
CA ARG A 104 -7.39 -30.47 -31.56
C ARG A 104 -8.07 -31.78 -31.92
N GLY A 105 -9.40 -31.83 -31.79
CA GLY A 105 -10.19 -32.85 -32.46
C GLY A 105 -10.04 -32.61 -33.95
N GLU A 106 -9.38 -33.53 -34.65
CA GLU A 106 -9.49 -33.61 -36.09
C GLU A 106 -10.93 -34.05 -36.40
N ASP A 107 -11.68 -33.18 -37.08
CA ASP A 107 -12.99 -33.51 -37.64
C ASP A 107 -12.84 -34.68 -38.63
N GLN A 108 -13.68 -35.71 -38.48
CA GLN A 108 -13.99 -36.68 -39.52
C GLN A 108 -15.01 -36.11 -40.50
#